data_AF-A0A929ET69-F1
#
_entry.id   AF-A0A929ET69-F1
#
_cell.length_a   1.000
_cell.length_b   1.000
_cell.length_c   1.000
_cell.angle_alpha   90.00
_cell.angle_beta   90.00
_cell.angle_gamma   90.00
#
_symmetry.space_group_name_H-M   'P 1'
#
loop_
_entity.id
_entity.type
_entity.pdbx_description
1 polymer ?
#
loop_
_entity_poly.entity_id
_entity_poly.type
_entity_poly.pdbx_seq_one_letter_code
_entity_poly.pdbx_strand_id
1 'polypeptide(L)'
;MEVLRTNDEMTKWREERYRKGQIVGFVPTMGYLHRGHLALMEEALRRADEVVVSIFVNPTQFSPGEDLDQYPRDWEQDLKLCRDLGVDAIFAPEVEEMYPSGFQTRVQVENLSQNLCGLHRTGHFSGVALVVTKLFGAIRPHLAVFGEKDFQQLVVVKRLSKDLNLGVEIIPHPIVREADGLAMSSRNKYLSEEERNSALSLSRALLAACNMVAEGERRVDVLVARAK
;
A
#
# COMPACT_ATOMS: atom_id res chain seq x y z
N MET A 1 -3.91 21.11 -3.31
CA MET A 1 -3.45 20.11 -2.34
C MET A 1 -3.63 20.60 -0.92
N GLU A 2 -4.62 20.04 -0.22
CA GLU A 2 -4.89 20.27 1.21
C GLU A 2 -4.15 19.22 2.07
N VAL A 3 -3.78 19.57 3.31
CA VAL A 3 -3.24 18.59 4.28
C VAL A 3 -4.24 18.48 5.43
N LEU A 4 -4.79 17.29 5.61
CA LEU A 4 -5.84 16.95 6.56
C LEU A 4 -5.23 16.06 7.64
N ARG A 5 -5.31 16.46 8.91
CA ARG A 5 -4.69 15.77 10.05
C ARG A 5 -5.69 15.09 10.96
N THR A 6 -6.97 15.44 10.87
CA THR A 6 -8.03 14.88 11.72
C THR A 6 -9.12 14.21 10.90
N ASN A 7 -9.84 13.27 11.50
CA ASN A 7 -11.01 12.64 10.86
C ASN A 7 -12.09 13.68 10.55
N ASP A 8 -12.21 14.75 11.34
CA ASP A 8 -13.16 15.84 11.11
C ASP A 8 -12.81 16.64 9.85
N GLU A 9 -11.55 16.98 9.65
CA GLU A 9 -11.06 17.64 8.42
C GLU A 9 -11.29 16.75 7.20
N MET A 10 -10.94 15.46 7.31
CA MET A 10 -11.17 14.47 6.24
C MET A 10 -12.66 14.32 5.91
N THR A 11 -13.51 14.28 6.93
CA THR A 11 -14.97 14.19 6.76
C THR A 11 -15.51 15.42 6.04
N LYS A 12 -15.14 16.63 6.48
CA LYS A 12 -15.56 17.89 5.82
C LYS A 12 -15.14 17.92 4.36
N TRP A 13 -13.88 17.62 4.09
CA TRP A 13 -13.34 17.53 2.73
C TRP A 13 -14.17 16.55 1.88
N ARG A 14 -14.41 15.34 2.38
CA ARG A 14 -15.15 14.31 1.64
C ARG A 14 -16.62 14.69 1.39
N GLU A 15 -17.30 15.27 2.37
CA GLU A 15 -18.69 15.71 2.25
C GLU A 15 -18.88 16.77 1.17
N GLU A 16 -17.94 17.70 1.04
CA GLU A 16 -17.97 18.69 -0.05
C GLU A 16 -17.87 18.04 -1.43
N ARG A 17 -16.94 17.08 -1.60
CA ARG A 17 -16.77 16.33 -2.84
C ARG A 17 -18.00 15.47 -3.16
N TYR A 18 -18.59 14.86 -2.12
CA TYR A 18 -19.82 14.07 -2.25
C TYR A 18 -20.98 14.91 -2.77
N ARG A 19 -21.20 16.11 -2.21
CA ARG A 19 -22.28 17.02 -2.66
C ARG A 19 -22.10 17.49 -4.10
N LYS A 20 -20.86 17.54 -4.60
CA LYS A 20 -20.53 17.87 -5.98
C LYS A 20 -20.61 16.67 -6.93
N GLY A 21 -20.89 15.46 -6.41
CA GLY A 21 -20.90 14.23 -7.22
C GLY A 21 -19.52 13.79 -7.72
N GLN A 22 -18.44 14.26 -7.09
CA GLN A 22 -17.07 13.97 -7.52
C GLN A 22 -16.64 12.56 -7.11
N ILE A 23 -16.00 11.86 -8.05
CA ILE A 23 -15.34 10.58 -7.84
C ILE A 23 -14.01 10.82 -7.11
N VAL A 24 -13.94 10.36 -5.87
CA VAL A 24 -12.73 10.34 -5.05
C VAL A 24 -11.96 9.04 -5.24
N GLY A 25 -10.71 9.13 -5.67
CA GLY A 25 -9.71 8.07 -5.71
C GLY A 25 -8.76 8.14 -4.51
N PHE A 26 -8.25 7.00 -4.08
CA PHE A 26 -7.41 6.91 -2.88
C PHE A 26 -6.15 6.07 -3.09
N VAL A 27 -5.02 6.55 -2.56
CA VAL A 27 -3.76 5.78 -2.49
C VAL A 27 -3.27 5.74 -1.04
N PRO A 28 -3.41 4.60 -0.33
CA PRO A 28 -2.85 4.45 1.01
C PRO A 28 -1.34 4.25 0.97
N THR A 29 -0.60 5.06 1.74
CA THR A 29 0.86 4.92 1.88
C THR A 29 1.31 5.10 3.33
N MET A 30 2.56 4.71 3.60
CA MET A 30 3.26 5.01 4.85
C MET A 30 4.26 6.18 4.73
N GLY A 31 4.20 6.95 3.64
CA GLY A 31 5.19 8.00 3.34
C GLY A 31 6.50 7.45 2.78
N TYR A 32 7.53 8.30 2.76
CA TYR A 32 8.80 8.08 2.08
C TYR A 32 8.58 7.61 0.64
N LEU A 33 7.87 8.47 -0.09
CA LEU A 33 7.33 8.22 -1.40
C LEU A 33 8.44 8.04 -2.43
N HIS A 34 8.17 7.20 -3.40
CA HIS A 34 9.08 6.88 -4.49
C HIS A 34 8.28 6.68 -5.77
N ARG A 35 8.96 6.49 -6.90
CA ARG A 35 8.29 6.39 -8.21
C ARG A 35 7.22 5.29 -8.28
N GLY A 36 7.38 4.18 -7.55
CA GLY A 36 6.32 3.19 -7.36
C GLY A 36 5.01 3.74 -6.77
N HIS A 37 5.08 4.59 -5.73
CA HIS A 37 3.91 5.27 -5.16
C HIS A 37 3.32 6.30 -6.13
N LEU A 38 4.16 7.05 -6.83
CA LEU A 38 3.72 8.04 -7.83
C LEU A 38 2.92 7.40 -8.96
N ALA A 39 3.32 6.19 -9.41
CA ALA A 39 2.55 5.46 -10.42
C ALA A 39 1.14 5.08 -9.93
N LEU A 40 0.98 4.73 -8.64
CA LEU A 40 -0.34 4.48 -8.06
C LEU A 40 -1.20 5.75 -8.07
N MET A 41 -0.59 6.90 -7.74
CA MET A 41 -1.26 8.20 -7.74
C MET A 41 -1.66 8.64 -9.15
N GLU A 42 -0.80 8.43 -10.14
CA GLU A 42 -1.11 8.68 -11.56
C GLU A 42 -2.31 7.84 -12.03
N GLU A 43 -2.35 6.58 -11.65
CA GLU A 43 -3.48 5.70 -11.99
C GLU A 43 -4.78 6.15 -11.29
N ALA A 44 -4.69 6.65 -10.06
CA ALA A 44 -5.84 7.24 -9.36
C ALA A 44 -6.32 8.52 -10.06
N LEU A 45 -5.39 9.42 -10.45
CA LEU A 45 -5.69 10.68 -11.15
C LEU A 45 -6.32 10.45 -12.53
N ARG A 46 -6.04 9.31 -13.18
CA ARG A 46 -6.69 8.92 -14.43
C ARG A 46 -8.14 8.46 -14.26
N ARG A 47 -8.55 8.08 -13.05
CA ARG A 47 -9.83 7.39 -12.78
C ARG A 47 -10.79 8.18 -11.89
N ALA A 48 -10.30 9.23 -11.25
CA ALA A 48 -11.03 9.99 -10.25
C ALA A 48 -10.96 11.50 -10.56
N ASP A 49 -11.99 12.23 -10.12
CA ASP A 49 -12.03 13.69 -10.19
C ASP A 49 -11.14 14.31 -9.11
N GLU A 50 -11.03 13.66 -7.95
CA GLU A 50 -10.23 14.11 -6.81
C GLU A 50 -9.44 12.93 -6.24
N VAL A 51 -8.17 13.14 -5.89
CA VAL A 51 -7.28 12.11 -5.35
C VAL A 51 -6.80 12.48 -3.95
N VAL A 52 -6.99 11.52 -3.03
CA VAL A 52 -6.46 11.57 -1.67
C VAL A 52 -5.31 10.58 -1.54
N VAL A 53 -4.23 10.99 -0.90
CA VAL A 53 -3.14 10.10 -0.47
C VAL A 53 -3.11 10.07 1.05
N SER A 54 -3.03 8.89 1.67
CA SER A 54 -2.71 8.85 3.10
C SER A 54 -1.21 8.70 3.31
N ILE A 55 -0.66 9.42 4.27
CA ILE A 55 0.70 9.23 4.77
C ILE A 55 0.59 8.90 6.24
N PHE A 56 0.63 7.60 6.56
CA PHE A 56 0.49 7.13 7.93
C PHE A 56 1.30 5.86 8.16
N VAL A 57 2.35 5.94 8.97
CA VAL A 57 3.13 4.77 9.40
C VAL A 57 2.32 4.06 10.48
N ASN A 58 1.53 3.05 10.07
CA ASN A 58 0.64 2.32 10.95
C ASN A 58 1.43 1.45 11.96
N PRO A 59 1.43 1.71 13.27
CA PRO A 59 2.15 0.87 14.23
C PRO A 59 1.59 -0.55 14.34
N THR A 60 0.29 -0.75 14.08
CA THR A 60 -0.38 -2.05 14.32
C THR A 60 -0.01 -3.14 13.32
N GLN A 61 0.64 -2.80 12.21
CA GLN A 61 1.11 -3.76 11.22
C GLN A 61 2.61 -4.09 11.34
N PHE A 62 3.30 -3.56 12.35
CA PHE A 62 4.69 -3.91 12.64
C PHE A 62 4.76 -4.97 13.74
N SER A 63 5.52 -6.03 13.50
CA SER A 63 5.82 -7.04 14.53
C SER A 63 6.92 -6.54 15.47
N PRO A 64 7.02 -7.04 16.73
CA PRO A 64 8.13 -6.71 17.62
C PRO A 64 9.48 -6.97 16.95
N GLY A 65 10.38 -5.99 16.98
CA GLY A 65 11.70 -6.07 16.32
C GLY A 65 11.71 -5.67 14.84
N GLU A 66 10.56 -5.32 14.24
CA GLU A 66 10.54 -4.66 12.93
C GLU A 66 10.95 -3.18 13.02
N ASP A 67 11.09 -2.56 11.86
CA ASP A 67 11.70 -1.25 11.64
C ASP A 67 10.77 -0.05 11.92
N LEU A 68 9.82 -0.14 12.87
CA LEU A 68 8.85 0.94 13.13
C LEU A 68 9.54 2.27 13.47
N ASP A 69 10.50 2.23 14.41
CA ASP A 69 11.25 3.41 14.87
C ASP A 69 12.25 3.92 13.83
N GLN A 70 12.66 3.07 12.91
CA GLN A 70 13.65 3.36 11.86
C GLN A 70 13.01 3.58 10.48
N TYR A 71 11.68 3.52 10.40
CA TYR A 71 10.96 3.66 9.13
C TYR A 71 11.25 5.05 8.56
N PRO A 72 11.68 5.17 7.29
CA PRO A 72 12.11 6.43 6.74
C PRO A 72 10.93 7.40 6.67
N ARG A 73 11.21 8.68 6.95
CA ARG A 73 10.23 9.77 6.89
C ARG A 73 10.90 10.96 6.23
N ASP A 74 10.24 11.54 5.24
CA ASP A 74 10.68 12.77 4.58
C ASP A 74 9.45 13.57 4.15
N TRP A 75 8.89 14.30 5.12
CA TRP A 75 7.63 14.99 4.96
C TRP A 75 7.67 16.06 3.85
N GLU A 76 8.77 16.82 3.78
CA GLU A 76 8.91 17.88 2.78
C GLU A 76 8.99 17.31 1.36
N GLN A 77 9.76 16.23 1.18
CA GLN A 77 9.85 15.54 -0.10
C GLN A 77 8.52 14.92 -0.50
N ASP A 78 7.83 14.25 0.42
CA ASP A 78 6.52 13.63 0.16
C ASP A 78 5.48 14.67 -0.26
N LEU A 79 5.41 15.81 0.44
CA LEU A 79 4.54 16.93 0.09
C LEU A 79 4.86 17.49 -1.31
N LYS A 80 6.14 17.66 -1.62
CA LYS A 80 6.57 18.17 -2.92
C LYS A 80 6.12 17.21 -4.04
N LEU A 81 6.36 15.92 -3.87
CA LEU A 81 6.00 14.89 -4.83
C LEU A 81 4.48 14.84 -5.10
N CYS A 82 3.66 14.83 -4.04
CA CYS A 82 2.21 14.85 -4.17
C CYS A 82 1.71 16.14 -4.85
N ARG A 83 2.29 17.30 -4.50
CA ARG A 83 1.91 18.60 -5.10
C ARG A 83 2.25 18.65 -6.58
N ASP A 84 3.47 18.26 -6.94
CA ASP A 84 3.94 18.28 -8.32
C ASP A 84 3.12 17.34 -9.22
N LEU A 85 2.60 16.25 -8.66
CA LEU A 85 1.76 15.29 -9.37
C LEU A 85 0.29 15.74 -9.51
N GLY A 86 -0.16 16.70 -8.69
CA GLY A 86 -1.53 17.19 -8.70
C GLY A 86 -2.48 16.44 -7.76
N VAL A 87 -1.99 15.90 -6.64
CA VAL A 87 -2.84 15.31 -5.59
C VAL A 87 -3.68 16.41 -4.92
N ASP A 88 -4.97 16.14 -4.70
CA ASP A 88 -5.92 17.13 -4.15
C ASP A 88 -5.85 17.23 -2.63
N ALA A 89 -5.65 16.11 -1.93
CA ALA A 89 -5.47 16.11 -0.49
C ALA A 89 -4.53 15.02 0.01
N ILE A 90 -3.85 15.31 1.12
CA ILE A 90 -3.10 14.35 1.91
C ILE A 90 -3.79 14.17 3.25
N PHE A 91 -4.13 12.93 3.61
CA PHE A 91 -4.57 12.57 4.94
C PHE A 91 -3.38 12.04 5.76
N ALA A 92 -2.91 12.85 6.71
CA ALA A 92 -1.75 12.55 7.55
C ALA A 92 -2.12 12.65 9.04
N PRO A 93 -2.94 11.70 9.55
CA PRO A 93 -3.33 11.69 10.94
C PRO A 93 -2.18 11.25 11.86
N GLU A 94 -2.20 11.74 13.09
CA GLU A 94 -1.36 11.22 14.17
C GLU A 94 -1.86 9.85 14.64
N VAL A 95 -1.02 9.12 15.39
CA VAL A 95 -1.35 7.77 15.89
C VAL A 95 -2.57 7.81 16.81
N GLU A 96 -2.68 8.82 17.66
CA GLU A 96 -3.77 8.99 18.64
C GLU A 96 -5.13 9.25 17.96
N GLU A 97 -5.12 9.88 16.78
CA GLU A 97 -6.31 10.10 15.96
C GLU A 97 -6.80 8.78 15.35
N MET A 98 -5.87 7.90 14.96
CA MET A 98 -6.19 6.58 14.42
C MET A 98 -6.51 5.56 15.53
N TYR A 99 -5.84 5.64 16.67
CA TYR A 99 -5.91 4.66 17.76
C TYR A 99 -5.99 5.38 19.11
N PRO A 100 -7.15 5.95 19.47
CA PRO A 100 -7.32 6.63 20.75
C PRO A 100 -7.16 5.68 21.94
N SER A 101 -6.93 6.25 23.12
CA SER A 101 -6.83 5.46 24.36
C SER A 101 -8.07 4.58 24.55
N GLY A 102 -7.85 3.30 24.83
CA GLY A 102 -8.93 2.30 24.96
C GLY A 102 -9.41 1.70 23.63
N PHE A 103 -8.67 1.83 22.52
CA PHE A 103 -9.05 1.24 21.23
C PHE A 103 -9.17 -0.31 21.26
N GLN A 104 -10.39 -0.82 21.14
CA GLN A 104 -10.71 -2.25 21.30
C GLN A 104 -11.01 -2.98 19.99
N THR A 105 -11.39 -2.29 18.93
CA THR A 105 -11.83 -2.93 17.67
C THR A 105 -10.68 -3.63 16.97
N ARG A 106 -10.95 -4.78 16.36
CA ARG A 106 -10.02 -5.53 15.51
C ARG A 106 -10.72 -5.94 14.22
N VAL A 107 -9.96 -6.06 13.16
CA VAL A 107 -10.41 -6.54 11.85
C VAL A 107 -9.41 -7.58 11.38
N GLN A 108 -9.89 -8.75 10.97
CA GLN A 108 -9.03 -9.85 10.56
C GLN A 108 -9.63 -10.54 9.34
N VAL A 109 -8.77 -10.83 8.36
CA VAL A 109 -9.08 -11.72 7.25
C VAL A 109 -8.38 -13.04 7.55
N GLU A 110 -9.14 -14.13 7.70
CA GLU A 110 -8.63 -15.40 8.22
C GLU A 110 -7.65 -16.09 7.25
N ASN A 111 -8.11 -17.05 6.46
CA ASN A 111 -7.25 -18.01 5.76
C ASN A 111 -6.18 -17.38 4.83
N LEU A 112 -6.45 -16.21 4.24
CA LEU A 112 -5.51 -15.52 3.36
C LEU A 112 -4.28 -14.96 4.08
N SER A 113 -4.35 -14.78 5.40
CA SER A 113 -3.25 -14.30 6.23
C SER A 113 -2.41 -15.42 6.85
N GLN A 114 -2.76 -16.70 6.63
CA GLN A 114 -2.12 -17.85 7.29
C GLN A 114 -0.99 -18.50 6.45
N ASN A 115 -0.61 -17.91 5.32
CA ASN A 115 0.46 -18.40 4.45
C ASN A 115 1.44 -17.28 4.05
N LEU A 116 2.51 -17.63 3.32
CA LEU A 116 3.49 -16.69 2.76
C LEU A 116 4.02 -15.71 3.82
N CYS A 117 3.87 -14.39 3.62
CA CYS A 117 4.35 -13.36 4.54
C CYS A 117 3.70 -13.48 5.93
N GLY A 118 2.47 -14.00 6.00
CA GLY A 118 1.73 -14.17 7.25
C GLY A 118 2.35 -15.18 8.21
N LEU A 119 3.09 -16.17 7.69
CA LEU A 119 3.83 -17.14 8.51
C LEU A 119 5.00 -16.50 9.27
N HIS A 120 5.58 -15.44 8.71
CA HIS A 120 6.78 -14.79 9.24
C HIS A 120 6.48 -13.47 9.96
N ARG A 121 5.27 -12.92 9.80
CA ARG A 121 4.87 -11.61 10.30
C ARG A 121 3.53 -11.70 11.04
N THR A 122 3.54 -12.39 12.18
CA THR A 122 2.34 -12.60 13.01
C THR A 122 1.63 -11.27 13.31
N GLY A 123 0.34 -11.19 13.00
CA GLY A 123 -0.49 -10.01 13.22
C GLY A 123 -0.40 -8.92 12.13
N HIS A 124 0.56 -9.00 11.20
CA HIS A 124 0.77 -7.98 10.17
C HIS A 124 -0.50 -7.69 9.35
N PHE A 125 -1.13 -8.72 8.78
CA PHE A 125 -2.32 -8.54 7.95
C PHE A 125 -3.56 -8.13 8.74
N SER A 126 -3.65 -8.44 10.04
CA SER A 126 -4.71 -7.90 10.90
C SER A 126 -4.50 -6.40 11.13
N GLY A 127 -3.25 -5.95 11.30
CA GLY A 127 -2.90 -4.53 11.34
C GLY A 127 -3.20 -3.80 10.04
N VAL A 128 -2.87 -4.40 8.90
CA VAL A 128 -3.21 -3.88 7.55
C VAL A 128 -4.73 -3.81 7.37
N ALA A 129 -5.46 -4.89 7.67
CA ALA A 129 -6.92 -4.92 7.51
C ALA A 129 -7.59 -3.87 8.39
N LEU A 130 -7.11 -3.71 9.63
CA LEU A 130 -7.60 -2.70 10.56
C LEU A 130 -7.39 -1.27 10.03
N VAL A 131 -6.16 -0.91 9.64
CA VAL A 131 -5.87 0.46 9.19
C VAL A 131 -6.58 0.77 7.87
N VAL A 132 -6.63 -0.16 6.92
CA VAL A 132 -7.33 0.04 5.65
C VAL A 132 -8.83 0.22 5.88
N THR A 133 -9.44 -0.55 6.78
CA THR A 133 -10.86 -0.40 7.13
C THR A 133 -11.12 1.00 7.70
N LYS A 134 -10.27 1.47 8.62
CA LYS A 134 -10.36 2.83 9.18
C LYS A 134 -10.21 3.91 8.11
N LEU A 135 -9.21 3.79 7.23
CA LEU A 135 -8.96 4.75 6.16
C LEU A 135 -10.13 4.80 5.17
N PHE A 136 -10.71 3.65 4.80
CA PHE A 136 -11.93 3.62 3.97
C PHE A 136 -13.12 4.25 4.67
N GLY A 137 -13.27 4.05 5.99
CA GLY A 137 -14.32 4.69 6.78
C GLY A 137 -14.17 6.22 6.86
N ALA A 138 -12.95 6.73 7.00
CA ALA A 138 -12.69 8.17 7.09
C ALA A 138 -12.78 8.86 5.71
N ILE A 139 -12.11 8.30 4.70
CA ILE A 139 -11.95 8.91 3.37
C ILE A 139 -13.19 8.65 2.49
N ARG A 140 -13.85 7.50 2.67
CA ARG A 140 -14.98 7.01 1.86
C ARG A 140 -14.71 7.16 0.34
N PRO A 141 -13.62 6.59 -0.17
CA PRO A 141 -13.28 6.69 -1.59
C PRO A 141 -14.20 5.80 -2.44
N HIS A 142 -14.28 6.07 -3.74
CA HIS A 142 -14.98 5.18 -4.68
C HIS A 142 -14.03 4.08 -5.17
N LEU A 143 -12.75 4.43 -5.34
CA LEU A 143 -11.71 3.51 -5.74
C LEU A 143 -10.44 3.71 -4.90
N ALA A 144 -9.69 2.64 -4.71
CA ALA A 144 -8.39 2.69 -4.07
C ALA A 144 -7.36 1.89 -4.88
N VAL A 145 -6.20 2.49 -5.13
CA VAL A 145 -5.13 1.90 -5.95
C VAL A 145 -4.07 1.28 -5.05
N PHE A 146 -3.74 0.01 -5.32
CA PHE A 146 -2.75 -0.77 -4.58
C PHE A 146 -1.76 -1.42 -5.53
N GLY A 147 -0.48 -1.42 -5.18
CA GLY A 147 0.57 -2.06 -5.98
C GLY A 147 0.55 -3.59 -5.87
N GLU A 148 0.77 -4.28 -6.99
CA GLU A 148 0.91 -5.74 -7.06
C GLU A 148 2.20 -6.25 -6.40
N LYS A 149 3.13 -5.36 -6.08
CA LYS A 149 4.37 -5.69 -5.37
C LYS A 149 4.06 -6.38 -4.05
N ASP A 150 3.05 -5.88 -3.33
CA ASP A 150 2.56 -6.46 -2.08
C ASP A 150 1.32 -7.33 -2.38
N PHE A 151 1.49 -8.35 -3.22
CA PHE A 151 0.39 -9.16 -3.78
C PHE A 151 -0.53 -9.75 -2.70
N GLN A 152 0.02 -10.28 -1.61
CA GLN A 152 -0.79 -10.84 -0.51
C GLN A 152 -1.62 -9.74 0.18
N GLN A 153 -1.07 -8.54 0.37
CA GLN A 153 -1.83 -7.40 0.89
C GLN A 153 -2.97 -7.02 -0.05
N LEU A 154 -2.71 -6.94 -1.36
CA LEU A 154 -3.73 -6.65 -2.37
C LEU A 154 -4.88 -7.65 -2.31
N VAL A 155 -4.58 -8.96 -2.20
CA VAL A 155 -5.60 -10.01 -2.10
C VAL A 155 -6.38 -9.92 -0.79
N VAL A 156 -5.71 -9.66 0.33
CA VAL A 156 -6.35 -9.42 1.64
C VAL A 156 -7.29 -8.21 1.58
N VAL A 157 -6.86 -7.08 1.01
CA VAL A 157 -7.68 -5.87 0.89
C VAL A 157 -8.86 -6.05 -0.06
N LYS A 158 -8.67 -6.75 -1.19
CA LYS A 158 -9.77 -7.13 -2.09
C LYS A 158 -10.83 -7.96 -1.35
N ARG A 159 -10.39 -8.94 -0.56
CA ARG A 159 -11.30 -9.77 0.25
C ARG A 159 -12.02 -8.95 1.32
N LEU A 160 -11.28 -8.09 2.02
CA LEU A 160 -11.80 -7.19 3.05
C LEU A 160 -12.91 -6.27 2.51
N SER A 161 -12.66 -5.59 1.38
CA SER A 161 -13.63 -4.69 0.74
C SER A 161 -14.91 -5.45 0.36
N LYS A 162 -14.76 -6.65 -0.20
CA LYS A 162 -15.88 -7.52 -0.57
C LYS A 162 -16.68 -8.00 0.63
N ASP A 163 -16.03 -8.58 1.63
CA ASP A 163 -16.70 -9.23 2.76
C ASP A 163 -17.43 -8.24 3.66
N LEU A 164 -16.87 -7.04 3.84
CA LEU A 164 -17.47 -5.98 4.66
C LEU A 164 -18.37 -5.03 3.85
N ASN A 165 -18.60 -5.30 2.56
CA ASN A 165 -19.40 -4.47 1.67
C ASN A 165 -18.98 -2.99 1.70
N LEU A 166 -17.67 -2.72 1.67
CA LEU A 166 -17.14 -1.35 1.86
C LEU A 166 -17.41 -0.43 0.68
N GLY A 167 -17.85 -0.95 -0.46
CA GLY A 167 -18.18 -0.16 -1.65
C GLY A 167 -16.97 0.47 -2.35
N VAL A 168 -15.75 0.07 -2.00
CA VAL A 168 -14.51 0.58 -2.59
C VAL A 168 -13.99 -0.37 -3.66
N GLU A 169 -13.87 0.12 -4.89
CA GLU A 169 -13.24 -0.61 -5.99
C GLU A 169 -11.72 -0.68 -5.77
N ILE A 170 -11.15 -1.89 -5.75
CA ILE A 170 -9.71 -2.08 -5.53
C ILE A 170 -8.99 -2.25 -6.86
N ILE A 171 -8.27 -1.21 -7.27
CA ILE A 171 -7.52 -1.16 -8.53
C ILE A 171 -6.09 -1.69 -8.30
N PRO A 172 -5.72 -2.83 -8.90
CA PRO A 172 -4.35 -3.29 -8.87
C PRO A 172 -3.49 -2.47 -9.84
N HIS A 173 -2.26 -2.15 -9.45
CA HIS A 173 -1.28 -1.53 -10.32
C HIS A 173 -0.02 -2.40 -10.43
N PRO A 174 0.50 -2.65 -11.65
CA PRO A 174 1.71 -3.44 -11.85
C PRO A 174 2.92 -2.95 -11.04
N ILE A 175 3.83 -3.88 -10.74
CA ILE A 175 5.08 -3.58 -10.01
C ILE A 175 5.93 -2.60 -10.82
N VAL A 176 6.22 -1.44 -10.23
CA VAL A 176 7.20 -0.50 -10.78
C VAL A 176 8.60 -0.95 -10.37
N ARG A 177 9.51 -0.98 -11.35
CA ARG A 177 10.88 -1.44 -11.19
C ARG A 177 11.86 -0.31 -11.51
N GLU A 178 13.01 -0.36 -10.87
CA GLU A 178 14.21 0.40 -11.27
C GLU A 178 14.70 -0.08 -12.64
N ALA A 179 15.60 0.70 -13.27
CA ALA A 179 16.06 0.42 -14.64
C ALA A 179 16.72 -0.96 -14.80
N ASP A 180 17.31 -1.48 -13.73
CA ASP A 180 17.95 -2.80 -13.66
C ASP A 180 16.99 -3.93 -13.25
N GLY A 181 15.71 -3.62 -13.04
CA GLY A 181 14.65 -4.59 -12.77
C GLY A 181 14.37 -4.82 -11.28
N LEU A 182 15.08 -4.18 -10.34
CA LEU A 182 14.72 -4.28 -8.92
C LEU A 182 13.34 -3.66 -8.67
N ALA A 183 12.47 -4.32 -7.89
CA ALA A 183 11.20 -3.72 -7.51
C ALA A 183 11.44 -2.50 -6.61
N MET A 184 10.80 -1.37 -6.92
CA MET A 184 10.94 -0.16 -6.12
C MET A 184 10.34 -0.35 -4.73
N SER A 185 11.09 0.07 -3.71
CA SER A 185 10.69 -0.02 -2.31
C SER A 185 11.39 1.05 -1.49
N SER A 186 10.67 1.69 -0.57
CA SER A 186 11.24 2.61 0.43
C SER A 186 12.41 1.97 1.20
N ARG A 187 12.35 0.65 1.41
CA ARG A 187 13.38 -0.14 2.09
C ARG A 187 14.64 -0.42 1.26
N ASN A 188 14.66 -0.11 -0.04
CA ASN A 188 15.89 -0.22 -0.84
C ASN A 188 16.99 0.72 -0.30
N LYS A 189 16.61 1.79 0.43
CA LYS A 189 17.53 2.71 1.13
C LYS A 189 18.44 2.01 2.14
N TYR A 190 18.01 0.88 2.70
CA TYR A 190 18.78 0.15 3.71
C TYR A 190 19.88 -0.73 3.12
N LEU A 191 19.84 -0.98 1.80
CA LEU A 191 20.80 -1.86 1.14
C LEU A 191 22.14 -1.14 0.97
N SER A 192 23.22 -1.80 1.38
CA SER A 192 24.56 -1.46 0.89
C SER A 192 24.67 -1.70 -0.62
N GLU A 193 25.74 -1.21 -1.24
CA GLU A 193 25.98 -1.42 -2.68
C GLU A 193 26.08 -2.92 -3.05
N GLU A 194 26.71 -3.72 -2.21
CA GLU A 194 26.82 -5.17 -2.41
C GLU A 194 25.45 -5.86 -2.28
N GLU A 195 24.69 -5.54 -1.23
CA GLU A 195 23.34 -6.08 -1.04
C GLU A 195 22.39 -5.63 -2.15
N ARG A 196 22.52 -4.40 -2.65
CA ARG A 196 21.71 -3.86 -3.75
C ARG A 196 21.96 -4.60 -5.06
N ASN A 197 23.21 -4.96 -5.34
CA ASN A 197 23.54 -5.80 -6.48
C ASN A 197 23.02 -7.23 -6.30
N SER A 198 23.15 -7.80 -5.09
CA SER A 198 22.64 -9.12 -4.75
C SER A 198 21.10 -9.21 -4.85
N ALA A 199 20.38 -8.16 -4.46
CA ALA A 199 18.92 -8.09 -4.49
C ALA A 199 18.30 -8.28 -5.90
N LEU A 200 19.08 -8.04 -6.97
CA LEU A 200 18.67 -8.31 -8.35
C LEU A 200 18.44 -9.80 -8.63
N SER A 201 18.99 -10.69 -7.80
CA SER A 201 18.70 -12.14 -7.89
C SER A 201 17.19 -12.42 -7.83
N LEU A 202 16.43 -11.69 -7.01
CA LEU A 202 14.98 -11.86 -6.86
C LEU A 202 14.23 -11.61 -8.17
N SER A 203 14.50 -10.49 -8.84
CA SER A 203 13.81 -10.15 -10.10
C SER A 203 14.21 -11.10 -11.22
N ARG A 204 15.50 -11.48 -11.30
CA ARG A 204 16.01 -12.43 -12.29
C ARG A 204 15.40 -13.82 -12.13
N ALA A 205 15.33 -14.31 -10.90
CA ALA A 205 14.72 -15.59 -10.54
C ALA A 205 13.24 -15.65 -10.94
N LEU A 206 12.47 -14.62 -10.60
CA LEU A 206 11.05 -14.55 -10.95
C LEU A 206 10.83 -14.45 -12.46
N LEU A 207 11.63 -13.67 -13.19
CA LEU A 207 11.55 -13.59 -14.65
C LEU A 207 11.88 -14.94 -15.30
N ALA A 208 12.86 -15.68 -14.78
CA ALA A 208 13.17 -17.02 -15.28
C ALA A 208 11.98 -17.99 -15.08
N ALA A 209 11.33 -17.95 -13.92
CA ALA A 209 10.12 -18.74 -13.67
C ALA A 209 8.96 -18.31 -14.60
N CYS A 210 8.76 -17.01 -14.83
CA CYS A 210 7.76 -16.50 -15.78
C CYS A 210 7.99 -17.03 -17.21
N ASN A 211 9.23 -17.05 -17.68
CA ASN A 211 9.56 -17.56 -19.01
C ASN A 211 9.25 -19.06 -19.14
N MET A 212 9.59 -19.86 -18.12
CA MET A 212 9.25 -21.29 -18.10
C MET A 212 7.74 -21.53 -18.14
N VAL A 213 6.96 -20.71 -17.41
CA VAL A 213 5.49 -20.76 -17.47
C VAL A 213 4.99 -20.39 -18.87
N ALA A 214 5.57 -19.37 -19.51
CA ALA A 214 5.22 -18.97 -20.87
C ALA A 214 5.54 -20.08 -21.90
N GLU A 215 6.60 -20.85 -21.68
CA GLU A 215 7.01 -22.00 -22.49
C GLU A 215 6.20 -23.28 -22.22
N GLY A 216 5.29 -23.25 -21.23
CA GLY A 216 4.36 -24.36 -20.97
C GLY A 216 4.68 -25.20 -19.75
N GLU A 217 5.74 -24.91 -18.99
CA GLU A 217 5.98 -25.60 -17.72
C GLU A 217 4.87 -25.27 -16.71
N ARG A 218 4.41 -26.28 -15.97
CA ARG A 218 3.31 -26.18 -15.00
C ARG A 218 3.64 -26.82 -13.65
N ARG A 219 4.73 -27.59 -13.57
CA ARG A 219 5.18 -28.25 -12.35
C ARG A 219 5.79 -27.23 -11.39
N VAL A 220 5.16 -27.06 -10.24
CA VAL A 220 5.51 -26.03 -9.25
C VAL A 220 6.90 -26.24 -8.66
N ASP A 221 7.28 -27.49 -8.38
CA ASP A 221 8.59 -27.86 -7.86
C ASP A 221 9.73 -27.44 -8.80
N VAL A 222 9.53 -27.61 -10.12
CA VAL A 222 10.49 -27.19 -11.14
C VAL A 222 10.60 -25.66 -11.21
N LEU A 223 9.47 -24.96 -11.19
CA LEU A 223 9.44 -23.49 -11.20
C LEU A 223 10.11 -22.90 -9.96
N VAL A 224 9.85 -23.49 -8.78
CA VAL A 224 10.45 -23.05 -7.51
C VAL A 224 11.95 -23.33 -7.49
N ALA A 225 12.39 -24.50 -7.99
CA ALA A 225 13.82 -24.82 -8.09
C ALA A 225 14.58 -23.86 -9.02
N ARG A 226 13.94 -23.33 -10.06
CA ARG A 226 14.54 -22.31 -10.93
C ARG A 226 14.66 -20.94 -10.26
N ALA A 227 13.72 -20.61 -9.38
CA ALA A 227 13.62 -19.31 -8.74
C ALA A 227 14.37 -19.20 -7.40
N LYS A 228 14.98 -20.28 -6.92
CA LYS A 228 15.84 -20.33 -5.74
C LYS A 228 17.31 -20.33 -6.16
#